data_AF-A0A497E6T6-F1
#
_entry.id   AF-A0A497E6T6-F1
#
_cell.length_a   1.000
_cell.length_b   1.000
_cell.length_c   1.000
_cell.angle_alpha   90.00
_cell.angle_beta   90.00
_cell.angle_gamma   90.00
#
_symmetry.space_group_name_H-M   'P 1'
#
loop_
_entity.id
_entity.type
_entity.pdbx_description
1 polymer ?
#
loop_
_entity_poly.entity_id
_entity_poly.type
_entity_poly.pdbx_seq_one_letter_code
_entity_poly.pdbx_strand_id
1 'polypeptide(L)'
;MINAFRKILVIAIALGLMMVGSAYGADEERLSSVTPDNPLYVDKVISEAIDAALATDPEEKAFIFLKMADERINELETMVALGKTKYVEGLIRSYIRIRERAMEAILKRIREMGGDESKILERLRKAIEKHIRVLKRVLSRVPEPAKSTIRRVIRECTEQRRRIMSRLEKLKGTVKEKDSQRGKRGGDGKGKIEGLIRKERQRT
;
A
#
# COMPACT_ATOMS: atom_id res chain seq x y z
N MET A 1 29.78 -28.89 -38.99
CA MET A 1 30.26 -28.53 -37.63
C MET A 1 29.85 -27.11 -37.18
N ILE A 2 29.79 -26.13 -38.08
CA ILE A 2 29.41 -24.73 -37.77
C ILE A 2 27.99 -24.60 -37.16
N ASN A 3 27.02 -25.38 -37.64
CA ASN A 3 25.64 -25.33 -37.15
C ASN A 3 25.43 -25.99 -35.78
N ALA A 4 26.30 -26.94 -35.39
CA ALA A 4 26.27 -27.54 -34.06
C ALA A 4 26.86 -26.59 -33.02
N PHE A 5 27.94 -25.88 -33.38
CA PHE A 5 28.55 -24.84 -32.54
C PHE A 5 27.61 -23.64 -32.31
N ARG A 6 26.87 -23.19 -33.34
CA ARG A 6 25.86 -22.12 -33.18
C ARG A 6 24.71 -22.53 -32.27
N LYS A 7 24.28 -23.80 -32.29
CA LYS A 7 23.23 -24.32 -31.39
C LYS A 7 23.72 -24.45 -29.95
N ILE A 8 24.96 -24.90 -29.74
CA ILE A 8 25.58 -24.97 -28.41
C ILE A 8 25.79 -23.57 -27.82
N LEU A 9 26.18 -22.59 -28.65
CA LEU A 9 26.33 -21.19 -28.22
C LEU A 9 25.00 -20.55 -27.80
N VAL A 10 23.90 -20.85 -28.49
CA VAL A 10 22.55 -20.34 -28.13
C VAL A 10 22.03 -20.99 -26.84
N ILE A 11 22.35 -22.26 -26.57
CA ILE A 11 21.98 -22.94 -25.32
C ILE A 11 22.79 -22.41 -24.12
N ALA A 12 24.06 -22.06 -24.32
CA ALA A 12 24.89 -21.45 -23.28
C ALA A 12 24.43 -20.02 -22.89
N ILE A 13 23.93 -19.24 -23.86
CA ILE A 13 23.37 -17.90 -23.59
C ILE A 13 21.99 -18.00 -22.90
N ALA A 14 21.19 -19.01 -23.23
CA ALA A 14 19.88 -19.24 -22.60
C ALA A 14 19.99 -19.73 -21.14
N LEU A 15 21.05 -20.47 -20.78
CA LEU A 15 21.28 -20.95 -19.41
C LEU A 15 21.94 -19.88 -18.50
N GLY A 16 22.61 -18.88 -19.07
CA GLY A 16 23.15 -17.74 -18.32
C GLY A 16 22.09 -16.75 -17.82
N LEU A 17 20.86 -16.81 -18.34
CA LEU A 17 19.79 -15.84 -18.00
C LEU A 17 18.87 -16.29 -16.85
N MET A 18 19.06 -17.48 -16.27
CA MET A 18 18.23 -17.98 -15.16
C MET A 18 18.82 -17.75 -13.75
N MET A 19 19.98 -17.09 -13.65
CA MET A 19 20.70 -16.85 -12.38
C MET A 19 20.81 -15.36 -12.01
N VAL A 20 19.75 -14.58 -12.23
CA VAL A 20 19.55 -13.27 -11.55
C VAL A 20 18.12 -13.23 -11.02
N GLY A 21 17.85 -14.05 -10.02
CA GLY A 21 16.48 -14.19 -9.50
C GLY A 21 16.40 -14.80 -8.12
N SER A 22 17.44 -14.66 -7.30
CA SER A 22 17.45 -15.15 -5.92
C SER A 22 17.85 -14.01 -4.99
N ALA A 23 16.83 -13.49 -4.29
CA ALA A 23 16.97 -12.88 -2.98
C ALA A 23 17.98 -11.70 -2.84
N TYR A 24 17.62 -10.55 -3.40
CA TYR A 24 17.94 -9.30 -2.73
C TYR A 24 16.64 -8.68 -2.22
N GLY A 25 16.38 -8.88 -0.93
CA GLY A 25 15.47 -8.03 -0.15
C GLY A 25 16.05 -6.63 0.05
N ALA A 26 16.58 -6.03 -1.02
CA ALA A 26 16.88 -4.62 -1.07
C ALA A 26 15.54 -3.92 -1.33
N ASP A 27 15.10 -3.10 -0.37
CA ASP A 27 14.16 -2.03 -0.67
C ASP A 27 14.82 -1.22 -1.80
N GLU A 28 14.46 -1.49 -3.05
CA GLU A 28 15.01 -0.79 -4.22
C GLU A 28 14.74 0.70 -3.98
N GLU A 29 15.80 1.48 -3.75
CA GLU A 29 15.73 2.90 -3.46
C GLU A 29 15.23 3.58 -4.73
N ARG A 30 13.91 3.64 -4.87
CA ARG A 30 13.23 4.17 -6.04
C ARG A 30 13.27 5.69 -5.94
N LEU A 31 14.45 6.24 -6.26
CA LEU A 31 14.64 7.68 -6.41
C LEU A 31 13.66 8.19 -7.46
N SER A 32 13.03 9.34 -7.17
CA SER A 32 12.09 9.94 -8.10
C SER A 32 12.85 10.51 -9.30
N SER A 33 12.44 10.14 -10.51
CA SER A 33 13.01 10.69 -11.75
C SER A 33 12.55 12.13 -12.04
N VAL A 34 11.42 12.55 -11.47
CA VAL A 34 10.87 13.90 -11.59
C VAL A 34 10.75 14.49 -10.19
N THR A 35 11.68 15.37 -9.86
CA THR A 35 11.82 16.08 -8.57
C THR A 35 11.49 17.57 -8.71
N PRO A 36 11.34 18.33 -7.61
CA PRO A 36 10.91 19.74 -7.67
C PRO A 36 11.84 20.71 -8.40
N ASP A 37 13.05 20.28 -8.74
CA ASP A 37 14.02 21.02 -9.54
C ASP A 37 14.08 20.58 -11.01
N ASN A 38 13.27 19.60 -11.41
CA ASN A 38 13.10 19.18 -12.80
C ASN A 38 12.07 20.09 -13.50
N PRO A 39 12.33 20.57 -14.74
CA PRO A 39 11.37 21.37 -15.51
C PRO A 39 9.98 20.74 -15.67
N LEU A 40 9.90 19.41 -15.76
CA LEU A 40 8.66 18.66 -15.91
C LEU A 40 7.88 18.47 -14.60
N TYR A 41 8.37 19.03 -13.48
CA TYR A 41 7.71 18.89 -12.19
C TYR A 41 6.33 19.56 -12.14
N VAL A 42 6.20 20.72 -12.78
CA VAL A 42 4.92 21.43 -12.84
C VAL A 42 3.87 20.59 -13.57
N ASP A 43 4.23 20.00 -14.72
CA ASP A 43 3.34 19.12 -15.48
C ASP A 43 2.93 17.89 -14.67
N LYS A 44 3.88 17.27 -13.94
CA LYS A 44 3.58 16.18 -13.01
C LYS A 44 2.54 16.59 -11.97
N VAL A 45 2.74 17.70 -11.28
CA VAL A 45 1.82 18.15 -10.21
C VAL A 45 0.45 18.52 -10.77
N ILE A 46 0.38 19.09 -11.98
CA ILE A 46 -0.89 19.38 -12.67
C ILE A 46 -1.61 18.07 -13.01
N SER A 47 -0.91 17.10 -13.60
CA SER A 47 -1.48 15.79 -13.91
C SER A 47 -2.01 15.08 -12.66
N GLU A 48 -1.23 15.08 -11.56
CA GLU A 48 -1.66 14.53 -10.27
C GLU A 48 -2.93 15.23 -9.74
N ALA A 49 -3.04 16.55 -9.91
CA ALA A 49 -4.20 17.31 -9.50
C ALA A 49 -5.44 17.00 -10.35
N ILE A 50 -5.27 16.82 -11.67
CA ILE A 50 -6.34 16.43 -12.59
C ILE A 50 -6.85 15.03 -12.25
N ASP A 51 -5.96 14.05 -12.09
CA ASP A 51 -6.30 12.68 -11.70
C ASP A 51 -7.14 12.67 -10.41
N ALA A 52 -6.68 13.41 -9.39
CA ALA A 52 -7.39 13.52 -8.12
C ALA A 52 -8.73 14.27 -8.20
N ALA A 53 -8.88 15.20 -9.15
CA ALA A 53 -10.12 15.94 -9.39
C ALA A 53 -11.16 15.09 -10.11
N LEU A 54 -10.74 14.31 -11.12
CA LEU A 54 -11.61 13.46 -11.93
C LEU A 54 -12.07 12.20 -11.18
N ALA A 55 -11.30 11.72 -10.19
CA ALA A 55 -11.70 10.58 -9.38
C ALA A 55 -12.91 10.91 -8.48
N THR A 56 -14.04 10.28 -8.80
CA THR A 56 -15.32 10.41 -8.09
C THR A 56 -15.52 9.31 -7.05
N ASP A 57 -15.03 8.11 -7.34
CA ASP A 57 -15.07 6.97 -6.43
C ASP A 57 -14.15 7.20 -5.21
N PRO A 58 -14.64 7.10 -3.96
CA PRO A 58 -13.83 7.34 -2.77
C PRO A 58 -12.63 6.40 -2.61
N GLU A 59 -12.70 5.15 -3.08
CA GLU A 59 -11.59 4.20 -2.99
C GLU A 59 -10.51 4.49 -4.04
N GLU A 60 -10.91 4.78 -5.29
CA GLU A 60 -10.00 5.26 -6.33
C GLU A 60 -9.29 6.54 -5.88
N LYS A 61 -10.06 7.51 -5.37
CA LYS A 61 -9.53 8.79 -4.90
C LYS A 61 -8.53 8.60 -3.75
N ALA A 62 -8.80 7.67 -2.84
CA ALA A 62 -7.85 7.30 -1.79
C ALA A 62 -6.54 6.72 -2.37
N PHE A 63 -6.62 5.86 -3.39
CA PHE A 63 -5.42 5.30 -4.02
C PHE A 63 -4.60 6.34 -4.76
N ILE A 64 -5.24 7.31 -5.43
CA ILE A 64 -4.52 8.42 -6.09
C ILE A 64 -3.77 9.24 -5.06
N PHE A 65 -4.41 9.65 -3.95
CA PHE A 65 -3.71 10.39 -2.91
C PHE A 65 -2.61 9.58 -2.23
N LEU A 66 -2.79 8.27 -2.05
CA LEU A 66 -1.70 7.42 -1.53
C LEU A 66 -0.50 7.37 -2.48
N LYS A 67 -0.74 7.25 -3.79
CA LYS A 67 0.31 7.31 -4.80
C LYS A 67 1.03 8.66 -4.76
N MET A 68 0.29 9.77 -4.70
CA MET A 68 0.89 11.10 -4.58
C MET A 68 1.71 11.24 -3.29
N ALA A 69 1.25 10.70 -2.15
CA ALA A 69 2.00 10.71 -0.89
C ALA A 69 3.30 9.89 -1.01
N ASP A 70 3.25 8.73 -1.67
CA ASP A 70 4.43 7.94 -2.02
C ASP A 70 5.43 8.76 -2.85
N GLU A 71 4.95 9.50 -3.86
CA GLU A 71 5.79 10.37 -4.70
C GLU A 71 6.47 11.48 -3.88
N ARG A 72 5.74 12.16 -2.98
CA ARG A 72 6.33 13.19 -2.10
C ARG A 72 7.45 12.61 -1.22
N ILE A 73 7.28 11.38 -0.72
CA ILE A 73 8.26 10.70 0.12
C ILE A 73 9.50 10.27 -0.69
N ASN A 74 9.31 9.73 -1.90
CA ASN A 74 10.43 9.35 -2.77
C ASN A 74 11.22 10.59 -3.23
N GLU A 75 10.54 11.69 -3.56
CA GLU A 75 11.20 12.95 -3.89
C GLU A 75 11.93 13.55 -2.69
N LEU A 76 11.34 13.47 -1.49
CA LEU A 76 12.01 13.91 -0.26
C LEU A 76 13.33 13.16 -0.06
N GLU A 77 13.31 11.83 -0.20
CA GLU A 77 14.51 11.00 -0.12
C GLU A 77 15.54 11.41 -1.18
N THR A 78 15.09 11.61 -2.42
CA THR A 78 15.95 12.02 -3.54
C THR A 78 16.60 13.37 -3.28
N MET A 79 15.84 14.40 -2.89
CA MET A 79 16.38 15.74 -2.66
C MET A 79 17.34 15.77 -1.48
N VAL A 80 17.06 15.00 -0.43
CA VAL A 80 17.95 14.86 0.72
C VAL A 80 19.22 14.11 0.33
N ALA A 81 19.12 13.09 -0.53
CA ALA A 81 20.27 12.38 -1.04
C ALA A 81 21.20 13.24 -1.90
N LEU A 82 20.64 14.17 -2.65
CA LEU A 82 21.38 15.16 -3.44
C LEU A 82 21.85 16.38 -2.63
N GLY A 83 21.65 16.40 -1.30
CA GLY A 83 22.02 17.54 -0.45
C GLY A 83 21.15 18.79 -0.64
N LYS A 84 20.06 18.69 -1.41
CA LYS A 84 19.16 19.80 -1.77
C LYS A 84 18.10 20.02 -0.68
N THR A 85 18.56 20.39 0.51
CA THR A 85 17.72 20.51 1.72
C THR A 85 16.65 21.61 1.63
N LYS A 86 16.80 22.59 0.74
CA LYS A 86 15.83 23.69 0.52
C LYS A 86 14.42 23.19 0.15
N TYR A 87 14.28 21.97 -0.37
CA TYR A 87 12.98 21.40 -0.78
C TYR A 87 12.28 20.59 0.33
N VAL A 88 13.00 20.24 1.41
CA VAL A 88 12.52 19.33 2.46
C VAL A 88 11.22 19.83 3.08
N GLU A 89 11.17 21.11 3.43
CA GLU A 89 10.02 21.68 4.12
C GLU A 89 8.75 21.67 3.24
N GLY A 90 8.90 22.03 1.96
CA GLY A 90 7.82 22.00 0.98
C GLY A 90 7.29 20.59 0.73
N LEU A 91 8.19 19.62 0.55
CA LEU A 91 7.83 18.22 0.32
C LEU A 91 7.14 17.60 1.54
N ILE A 92 7.62 17.88 2.75
CA ILE A 92 6.97 17.42 4.00
C ILE A 92 5.58 18.02 4.15
N ARG A 93 5.41 19.33 3.91
CA ARG A 93 4.08 19.96 3.95
C ARG A 93 3.11 19.33 2.94
N SER A 94 3.59 19.10 1.72
CA SER A 94 2.78 18.49 0.67
C SER A 94 2.39 17.06 1.03
N TYR A 95 3.35 16.27 1.53
CA TYR A 95 3.10 14.92 2.03
C TYR A 95 2.03 14.89 3.12
N ILE A 96 2.11 15.76 4.13
CA ILE A 96 1.11 15.84 5.21
C ILE A 96 -0.29 16.07 4.63
N ARG A 97 -0.45 17.10 3.79
CA ARG A 97 -1.74 17.46 3.19
C ARG A 97 -2.31 16.32 2.34
N ILE A 98 -1.49 15.72 1.49
CA ILE A 98 -1.92 14.64 0.59
C ILE A 98 -2.31 13.39 1.39
N ARG A 99 -1.55 13.05 2.44
CA ARG A 99 -1.85 11.94 3.34
C ARG A 99 -3.18 12.15 4.07
N GLU A 100 -3.46 13.37 4.52
CA GLU A 100 -4.73 13.72 5.16
C GLU A 100 -5.90 13.53 4.18
N ARG A 101 -5.76 13.99 2.94
CA ARG A 101 -6.77 13.77 1.88
C ARG A 101 -6.98 12.28 1.55
N ALA A 102 -5.90 11.48 1.53
CA ALA A 102 -6.02 10.04 1.40
C ALA A 102 -6.87 9.45 2.53
N MET A 103 -6.66 9.92 3.76
CA MET A 103 -7.43 9.44 4.90
C MET A 103 -8.89 9.84 4.87
N GLU A 104 -9.18 11.08 4.48
CA GLU A 104 -10.55 11.55 4.31
C GLU A 104 -11.30 10.69 3.28
N ALA A 105 -10.66 10.38 2.15
CA ALA A 105 -11.23 9.53 1.11
C ALA A 105 -11.47 8.09 1.60
N ILE A 106 -10.55 7.51 2.39
CA ILE A 106 -10.73 6.18 3.01
C ILE A 106 -11.89 6.19 4.01
N LEU A 107 -11.98 7.22 4.86
CA LEU A 107 -13.09 7.33 5.81
C LEU A 107 -14.44 7.50 5.08
N LYS A 108 -14.46 8.27 3.99
CA LYS A 108 -15.62 8.41 3.12
C LYS A 108 -16.03 7.07 2.51
N ARG A 109 -15.07 6.35 1.92
CA ARG A 109 -15.23 4.98 1.38
C ARG A 109 -15.85 4.02 2.38
N ILE A 110 -15.38 4.04 3.62
CA ILE A 110 -15.87 3.18 4.70
C ILE A 110 -17.32 3.52 5.06
N ARG A 111 -17.65 4.81 5.15
CA ARG A 111 -19.01 5.27 5.50
C ARG A 111 -20.05 5.02 4.40
N GLU A 112 -19.71 5.32 3.15
CA GLU A 112 -20.68 5.40 2.06
C GLU A 112 -20.90 4.07 1.33
N MET A 113 -19.83 3.30 1.11
CA MET A 113 -19.90 2.11 0.27
C MET A 113 -19.93 0.79 1.06
N GLY A 114 -19.64 0.84 2.36
CA GLY A 114 -19.59 -0.35 3.21
C GLY A 114 -18.67 -1.45 2.64
N GLY A 115 -18.92 -2.71 2.99
CA GLY A 115 -18.15 -3.84 2.47
C GLY A 115 -16.79 -4.05 3.15
N ASP A 116 -15.90 -4.81 2.51
CA ASP A 116 -14.63 -5.20 3.11
C ASP A 116 -13.60 -4.05 3.12
N GLU A 117 -13.47 -3.40 4.28
CA GLU A 117 -12.49 -2.36 4.54
C GLU A 117 -11.05 -2.90 4.60
N SER A 118 -10.87 -4.21 4.74
CA SER A 118 -9.56 -4.81 5.06
C SER A 118 -8.54 -4.56 3.95
N LYS A 119 -8.96 -4.63 2.69
CA LYS A 119 -8.07 -4.44 1.54
C LYS A 119 -7.48 -3.04 1.48
N ILE A 120 -8.32 -2.01 1.61
CA ILE A 120 -7.86 -0.61 1.55
C ILE A 120 -7.04 -0.23 2.77
N LEU A 121 -7.43 -0.71 3.96
CA LEU A 121 -6.68 -0.50 5.20
C LEU A 121 -5.32 -1.20 5.18
N GLU A 122 -5.22 -2.40 4.62
CA GLU A 122 -3.95 -3.12 4.47
C GLU A 122 -3.01 -2.42 3.49
N ARG A 123 -3.53 -1.86 2.39
CA ARG A 123 -2.73 -1.08 1.45
C ARG A 123 -2.22 0.21 2.09
N LEU A 124 -3.08 0.93 2.81
CA LEU A 124 -2.72 2.11 3.59
C LEU A 124 -1.64 1.79 4.63
N ARG A 125 -1.78 0.68 5.37
CA ARG A 125 -0.79 0.22 6.36
C ARG A 125 0.59 0.05 5.74
N LYS A 126 0.68 -0.66 4.61
CA LYS A 126 1.94 -0.91 3.89
C LYS A 126 2.58 0.40 3.40
N ALA A 127 1.77 1.31 2.86
CA ALA A 127 2.25 2.63 2.43
C ALA A 127 2.84 3.42 3.61
N ILE A 128 2.12 3.51 4.73
CA ILE A 128 2.59 4.22 5.94
C ILE A 128 3.87 3.57 6.50
N GLU A 129 3.99 2.24 6.49
CA GLU A 129 5.22 1.55 6.90
C GLU A 129 6.41 1.92 6.04
N LYS A 130 6.22 1.98 4.72
CA LYS A 130 7.24 2.47 3.79
C LYS A 130 7.59 3.93 4.10
N HIS A 131 6.60 4.81 4.28
CA HIS A 131 6.82 6.23 4.56
C HIS A 131 7.60 6.43 5.86
N ILE A 132 7.27 5.71 6.92
CA ILE A 132 8.00 5.76 8.20
C ILE A 132 9.48 5.37 7.99
N ARG A 133 9.76 4.31 7.20
CA ARG A 133 11.14 3.90 6.92
C ARG A 133 11.93 5.01 6.22
N VAL A 134 11.35 5.61 5.17
CA VAL A 134 11.99 6.71 4.42
C VAL A 134 12.18 7.94 5.32
N LEU A 135 11.15 8.35 6.06
CA LEU A 135 11.22 9.51 6.96
C LEU A 135 12.30 9.34 8.03
N LYS A 136 12.51 8.13 8.54
CA LYS A 136 13.61 7.83 9.48
C LYS A 136 14.98 7.98 8.83
N ARG A 137 15.17 7.51 7.59
CA ARG A 137 16.44 7.71 6.84
C ARG A 137 16.70 9.19 6.53
N VAL A 138 15.65 9.92 6.17
CA VAL A 138 15.73 11.36 5.90
C VAL A 138 16.07 12.13 7.18
N LEU A 139 15.48 11.76 8.33
CA LEU A 139 15.70 12.44 9.61
C LEU A 139 17.18 12.53 10.01
N SER A 140 17.98 11.49 9.72
CA SER A 140 19.42 11.48 10.02
C SER A 140 20.27 12.39 9.10
N ARG A 141 19.71 12.88 7.99
CA ARG A 141 20.44 13.56 6.91
C ARG A 141 20.07 15.04 6.73
N VAL A 142 19.02 15.50 7.40
CA VAL A 142 18.52 16.89 7.30
C VAL A 142 19.03 17.76 8.45
N PRO A 143 19.14 19.09 8.27
CA PRO A 143 19.53 20.01 9.34
C PRO A 143 18.45 20.11 10.43
N GLU A 144 18.83 20.56 11.63
CA GLU A 144 17.94 20.61 12.81
C GLU A 144 16.59 21.31 12.59
N PRO A 145 16.48 22.43 11.84
CA PRO A 145 15.19 23.07 11.59
C PRO A 145 14.14 22.13 10.99
N ALA A 146 14.56 21.18 10.13
CA ALA A 146 13.65 20.20 9.51
C ALA A 146 13.40 18.96 10.38
N LYS A 147 14.34 18.62 11.28
CA LYS A 147 14.25 17.39 12.09
C LYS A 147 13.05 17.39 13.03
N SER A 148 12.70 18.53 13.64
CA SER A 148 11.56 18.63 14.55
C SER A 148 10.24 18.25 13.85
N THR A 149 10.02 18.81 12.66
CA THR A 149 8.84 18.52 11.84
C THR A 149 8.81 17.06 11.40
N ILE A 150 9.94 16.51 10.93
CA ILE A 150 10.00 15.10 10.51
C ILE A 150 9.75 14.15 11.69
N ARG A 151 10.29 14.43 12.88
CA ARG A 151 9.99 13.66 14.10
C ARG A 151 8.51 13.65 14.43
N ARG A 152 7.84 14.80 14.33
CA ARG A 152 6.39 14.90 14.53
C ARG A 152 5.64 14.03 13.52
N VAL A 153 5.97 14.13 12.23
CA VAL A 153 5.32 13.36 11.17
C VAL A 153 5.53 11.84 11.34
N ILE A 154 6.73 11.41 11.75
CA ILE A 154 6.99 9.99 12.07
C ILE A 154 6.08 9.51 13.21
N ARG A 155 5.90 10.32 14.25
CA ARG A 155 5.03 9.99 15.39
C ARG A 155 3.57 9.84 14.94
N GLU A 156 3.07 10.79 14.16
CA GLU A 156 1.72 10.75 13.58
C GLU A 156 1.50 9.50 12.72
N CYS A 157 2.43 9.21 11.80
CA CYS A 157 2.37 8.03 10.95
C CYS A 157 2.40 6.72 11.77
N THR A 158 3.21 6.68 12.82
CA THR A 158 3.31 5.51 13.70
C THR A 158 2.01 5.25 14.46
N GLU A 159 1.40 6.31 15.00
CA GLU A 159 0.11 6.22 15.67
C GLU A 159 -1.01 5.83 14.71
N GLN A 160 -1.02 6.42 13.51
CA GLN A 160 -1.96 6.07 12.46
C GLN A 160 -1.86 4.59 12.07
N ARG A 161 -0.64 4.08 11.87
CA ARG A 161 -0.39 2.66 11.60
C ARG A 161 -0.92 1.75 12.71
N ARG A 162 -0.71 2.13 13.98
CA ARG A 162 -1.22 1.38 15.14
C ARG A 162 -2.76 1.31 15.12
N ARG A 163 -3.44 2.41 14.81
CA ARG A 163 -4.91 2.45 14.68
C ARG A 163 -5.41 1.56 13.56
N ILE A 164 -4.75 1.59 12.39
CA ILE A 164 -5.09 0.75 11.24
C ILE A 164 -4.91 -0.73 11.59
N MET A 165 -3.79 -1.10 12.23
CA MET A 165 -3.55 -2.47 12.69
C MET A 165 -4.64 -2.97 13.64
N SER A 166 -5.01 -2.17 14.64
CA SER A 166 -6.09 -2.53 15.57
C SER A 166 -7.43 -2.72 14.85
N ARG A 167 -7.73 -1.89 13.83
CA ARG A 167 -8.94 -2.05 13.02
C ARG A 167 -8.91 -3.34 12.21
N LEU A 168 -7.80 -3.65 11.55
CA LEU A 168 -7.61 -4.88 10.78
C LEU A 168 -7.73 -6.14 11.65
N GLU A 169 -7.21 -6.11 12.88
CA GLU A 169 -7.35 -7.21 13.84
C GLU A 169 -8.81 -7.46 14.23
N LYS A 170 -9.56 -6.39 14.52
CA LYS A 170 -11.01 -6.48 14.80
C LYS A 170 -11.78 -7.08 13.62
N LEU A 171 -11.48 -6.63 12.40
CA LEU A 171 -12.11 -7.17 11.18
C LEU A 171 -11.84 -8.67 11.01
N LYS A 172 -10.60 -9.13 11.24
CA LYS A 172 -10.24 -10.56 11.21
C LYS A 172 -10.98 -11.38 12.27
N GLY A 173 -11.16 -10.84 13.47
CA GLY A 173 -11.93 -11.49 14.56
C GLY A 173 -13.40 -11.68 14.21
N THR A 174 -14.05 -10.62 13.70
CA THR A 174 -15.47 -10.67 13.30
C THR A 174 -15.75 -11.64 12.15
N VAL A 175 -14.81 -11.80 11.21
CA VAL A 175 -14.94 -12.80 10.12
C VAL A 175 -14.92 -14.22 10.67
N LYS A 176 -13.99 -14.54 11.59
CA LYS A 176 -13.92 -15.88 12.22
C LYS A 176 -15.20 -16.26 12.99
N GLU A 177 -15.82 -15.30 13.67
CA GLU A 177 -17.09 -15.53 14.38
C GLU A 177 -18.26 -15.80 13.41
N LYS A 178 -18.37 -15.03 12.32
CA LYS A 178 -19.39 -15.24 11.30
C LYS A 178 -19.25 -16.60 10.61
N ASP A 179 -18.03 -17.01 10.30
CA ASP A 179 -17.77 -18.33 9.69
C ASP A 179 -18.11 -19.48 10.64
N SER A 180 -17.81 -19.32 11.93
CA SER A 180 -18.15 -20.30 12.98
C SER A 180 -19.66 -20.44 13.19
N GLN A 181 -20.42 -19.33 13.14
CA GLN A 181 -21.88 -19.35 13.24
C GLN A 181 -22.57 -19.90 11.98
N ARG A 182 -22.02 -19.63 10.79
CA ARG A 182 -22.53 -20.16 9.52
C ARG A 182 -22.32 -21.67 9.40
N GLY A 183 -21.18 -22.18 9.89
CA GLY A 183 -20.91 -23.62 9.99
C GLY A 183 -21.90 -24.36 10.91
N LYS A 184 -22.26 -23.77 12.05
CA LYS A 184 -23.27 -24.34 12.96
C LYS A 184 -24.68 -24.38 12.36
N ARG A 185 -25.12 -23.31 11.69
CA ARG A 185 -26.46 -23.26 11.04
C ARG A 185 -26.57 -24.18 9.81
N GLY A 186 -25.48 -24.38 9.06
CA GLY A 186 -25.45 -25.32 7.93
C GLY A 186 -25.48 -26.80 8.36
N GLY A 187 -24.91 -27.12 9.53
CA GLY A 187 -24.98 -28.47 10.12
C GLY A 187 -26.36 -28.84 10.65
N ASP A 188 -27.06 -27.88 11.27
CA ASP A 188 -28.37 -28.10 11.89
C ASP A 188 -29.49 -28.38 10.85
N GLY A 189 -29.41 -27.76 9.67
CA GLY A 189 -30.34 -28.03 8.57
C GLY A 189 -30.19 -29.43 7.97
N LYS A 190 -28.96 -29.95 7.88
CA LYS A 190 -28.68 -31.28 7.30
C LYS A 190 -29.17 -32.41 8.20
N GLY A 191 -28.94 -32.31 9.51
CA GLY A 191 -29.46 -33.28 10.50
C GLY A 191 -30.98 -33.30 10.58
N LYS A 192 -31.65 -32.15 10.38
CA LYS A 192 -33.12 -32.06 10.37
C LYS A 192 -33.73 -32.69 9.12
N ILE A 193 -33.10 -32.52 7.95
CA ILE A 193 -33.54 -33.15 6.69
C ILE A 193 -33.31 -34.66 6.73
N GLU A 194 -32.15 -35.11 7.21
CA GLU A 194 -31.85 -36.56 7.37
C GLU A 194 -32.79 -37.24 8.38
N GLY A 195 -33.14 -36.54 9.47
CA GLY A 195 -34.13 -37.01 10.45
C GLY A 195 -35.55 -37.13 9.88
N LEU A 196 -35.96 -36.22 8.99
CA LEU A 196 -37.27 -36.26 8.33
C LEU A 196 -37.34 -37.40 7.30
N ILE A 197 -36.30 -37.58 6.48
CA ILE A 197 -36.21 -38.68 5.48
C ILE A 197 -36.24 -40.05 6.17
N ARG A 198 -35.56 -40.18 7.33
CA ARG A 198 -35.57 -41.42 8.12
C ARG A 198 -36.95 -41.73 8.71
N LYS A 199 -37.69 -40.69 9.10
CA LYS A 199 -39.04 -40.83 9.70
C LYS A 199 -40.11 -41.15 8.65
N GLU A 200 -39.95 -40.71 7.40
CA GLU A 200 -40.82 -41.11 6.28
C GLU A 200 -40.57 -42.56 5.84
N ARG A 201 -39.31 -43.01 5.77
CA ARG A 201 -38.98 -44.42 5.44
C ARG A 201 -39.48 -45.46 6.44
N GLN A 202 -39.81 -45.06 7.67
CA GLN A 202 -40.35 -45.95 8.70
C GLN A 202 -41.88 -45.98 8.72
N ARG A 203 -42.55 -45.19 7.85
CA ARG A 203 -44.02 -45.12 7.75
C ARG A 203 -44.58 -45.77 6.48
N THR A 204 -43.72 -46.27 5.60
CA THR A 204 -44.02 -47.15 4.46
C THR A 204 -43.58 -48.56 4.79
#